data_AF-A0A090LY30-F1
#
_entry.id   AF-A0A090LY30-F1
#
_cell.length_a   1.000
_cell.length_b   1.000
_cell.length_c   1.000
_cell.angle_alpha   90.00
_cell.angle_beta   90.00
_cell.angle_gamma   90.00
#
_symmetry.space_group_name_H-M   'P 1'
#
loop_
_entity.id
_entity.type
_entity.pdbx_description
1 polymer ?
#
loop_
_entity_poly.entity_id
_entity_poly.type
_entity_poly.pdbx_seq_one_letter_code
_entity_poly.pdbx_strand_id
1 'polypeptide(L)'
;MAMKSTSEDLKRENEEQRVEIRRLEAERSATLAQHAALKAAIESGKRQRRALMEKQQQLVDVVDEVHKNQTRAAELLEESKGNYDVSSKLVEDRLKDDTEVLEKLKTMTENLTTKAEELDREKSHSRKLSADLGNLHTQFDSAMDELAETKKELKETEKRSTELKLELEKSLDLLNTKGEQMKTLERAQVEVENNMKILHEDNMRVVKNQLKDAQERSAAAQEQIVAWEAKSVELERKLANTKRELGMKSRDHDTLKLTVPTMASEIDSLRAKNRSYELRVGDTNTEMEKLEAEIHAKNAELKSALTEKRGSESELQAMHVKHDALSNQHEALKGTIEKQRNELETLQTKVKTLEVALETADRTQEAAISAKMTKEIEQITKRNKEWMYKKESEHAQALAEKEAEIDSLRASLDELRTRVVESSSRHKPERVRPVDEIPASNGRGAREEAAIPTPLLVGDRRRARSRPRSAKRERESPPEERRDPVLTKRDVVKPTRTTDNARETTPRRASGSKKVKKTKKDLKSEVRAVALRAAEWEEDADDDWDPFAFVE
;
A
#
# COMPACT_ATOMS: atom_id res chain seq x y z
N MET A 1 -91.56 -34.92 125.40
CA MET A 1 -90.35 -34.12 125.10
C MET A 1 -89.64 -33.86 126.43
N ALA A 2 -88.39 -34.30 126.63
CA ALA A 2 -87.61 -34.01 127.85
C ALA A 2 -86.10 -34.28 127.68
N MET A 3 -85.72 -35.43 127.12
CA MET A 3 -84.32 -35.86 126.98
C MET A 3 -83.83 -35.80 125.53
N LYS A 4 -83.94 -34.63 124.89
CA LYS A 4 -83.26 -34.33 123.62
C LYS A 4 -82.05 -33.40 123.78
N SER A 5 -82.01 -32.59 124.83
CA SER A 5 -80.85 -31.74 125.19
C SER A 5 -79.68 -32.55 125.73
N THR A 6 -79.94 -33.46 126.69
CA THR A 6 -78.92 -34.35 127.28
C THR A 6 -78.17 -35.20 126.24
N SER A 7 -78.72 -35.38 125.03
CA SER A 7 -78.09 -36.11 123.92
C SER A 7 -77.04 -35.29 123.15
N GLU A 8 -76.88 -33.99 123.40
CA GLU A 8 -75.88 -33.15 122.73
C GLU A 8 -74.73 -32.76 123.65
N ASP A 9 -75.00 -32.49 124.93
CA ASP A 9 -73.96 -32.26 125.93
C ASP A 9 -73.10 -33.53 126.14
N LEU A 10 -73.75 -34.70 126.26
CA LEU A 10 -73.06 -36.00 126.27
C LEU A 10 -72.21 -36.28 125.01
N LYS A 11 -72.47 -35.60 123.87
CA LYS A 11 -71.65 -35.72 122.65
C LYS A 11 -70.43 -34.81 122.68
N ARG A 12 -70.56 -33.58 123.18
CA ARG A 12 -69.40 -32.70 123.41
C ARG A 12 -68.46 -33.33 124.43
N GLU A 13 -69.01 -33.75 125.57
CA GLU A 13 -68.24 -34.41 126.62
C GLU A 13 -67.55 -35.68 126.09
N ASN A 14 -68.23 -36.48 125.25
CA ASN A 14 -67.59 -37.63 124.59
C ASN A 14 -66.43 -37.25 123.66
N GLU A 15 -66.54 -36.21 122.83
CA GLU A 15 -65.45 -35.88 121.89
C GLU A 15 -64.30 -35.13 122.57
N GLU A 16 -64.56 -34.34 123.62
CA GLU A 16 -63.52 -33.79 124.50
C GLU A 16 -62.79 -34.92 125.26
N GLN A 17 -63.53 -35.87 125.83
CA GLN A 17 -62.95 -37.11 126.39
C GLN A 17 -62.13 -37.88 125.34
N ARG A 18 -62.58 -38.00 124.09
CA ARG A 18 -61.83 -38.67 123.02
C ARG A 18 -60.55 -37.93 122.62
N VAL A 19 -60.56 -36.60 122.58
CA VAL A 19 -59.36 -35.81 122.28
C VAL A 19 -58.33 -35.98 123.40
N GLU A 20 -58.75 -35.92 124.66
CA GLU A 20 -57.86 -36.14 125.79
C GLU A 20 -57.38 -37.60 125.89
N ILE A 21 -58.24 -38.59 125.58
CA ILE A 21 -57.83 -39.99 125.42
C ILE A 21 -56.73 -40.12 124.37
N ARG A 22 -56.86 -39.53 123.17
CA ARG A 22 -55.80 -39.57 122.14
C ARG A 22 -54.51 -38.90 122.60
N ARG A 23 -54.58 -37.81 123.37
CA ARG A 23 -53.42 -37.12 123.95
C ARG A 23 -52.69 -38.02 124.96
N LEU A 24 -53.45 -38.61 125.88
CA LEU A 24 -52.96 -39.55 126.89
C LEU A 24 -52.44 -40.86 126.27
N GLU A 25 -53.04 -41.33 125.17
CA GLU A 25 -52.56 -42.49 124.40
C GLU A 25 -51.22 -42.21 123.74
N ALA A 26 -51.00 -41.01 123.19
CA ALA A 26 -49.71 -40.60 122.63
C ALA A 26 -48.62 -40.54 123.71
N GLU A 27 -48.89 -39.90 124.84
CA GLU A 27 -47.96 -39.82 125.99
C GLU A 27 -47.68 -41.21 126.60
N ARG A 28 -48.71 -42.06 126.68
CA ARG A 28 -48.60 -43.47 127.07
C ARG A 28 -47.76 -44.27 126.07
N SER A 29 -47.85 -44.01 124.77
CA SER A 29 -47.04 -44.71 123.76
C SER A 29 -45.55 -44.36 123.87
N ALA A 30 -45.22 -43.08 124.08
CA ALA A 30 -43.85 -42.62 124.25
C ALA A 30 -43.21 -43.15 125.55
N THR A 31 -43.95 -43.11 126.66
CA THR A 31 -43.50 -43.68 127.94
C THR A 31 -43.39 -45.20 127.90
N LEU A 32 -44.28 -45.91 127.20
CA LEU A 32 -44.14 -47.36 126.95
C LEU A 32 -42.90 -47.69 126.11
N ALA A 33 -42.54 -46.87 125.11
CA ALA A 33 -41.33 -47.08 124.32
C ALA A 33 -40.05 -46.91 125.16
N GLN A 34 -39.98 -45.88 126.01
CA GLN A 34 -38.87 -45.69 126.95
C GLN A 34 -38.81 -46.81 127.99
N HIS A 35 -39.96 -47.24 128.53
CA HIS A 35 -40.04 -48.40 129.42
C HIS A 35 -39.62 -49.70 128.74
N ALA A 36 -39.89 -49.90 127.44
CA ALA A 36 -39.46 -51.08 126.70
C ALA A 36 -37.93 -51.13 126.55
N ALA A 37 -37.30 -50.00 126.21
CA ALA A 37 -35.84 -49.90 126.13
C ALA A 37 -35.15 -50.17 127.48
N LEU A 38 -35.64 -49.54 128.56
CA LEU A 38 -35.15 -49.79 129.91
C LEU A 38 -35.41 -51.23 130.37
N LYS A 39 -36.57 -51.80 130.05
CA LYS A 39 -36.91 -53.19 130.36
C LYS A 39 -35.98 -54.18 129.65
N ALA A 40 -35.62 -53.94 128.38
CA ALA A 40 -34.67 -54.78 127.65
C ALA A 40 -33.27 -54.77 128.29
N ALA A 41 -32.76 -53.58 128.66
CA ALA A 41 -31.49 -53.45 129.38
C ALA A 41 -31.52 -54.14 130.76
N ILE A 42 -32.61 -53.94 131.51
CA ILE A 42 -32.84 -54.59 132.80
C ILE A 42 -32.98 -56.11 132.66
N GLU A 43 -33.60 -56.62 131.58
CA GLU A 43 -33.72 -58.06 131.35
C GLU A 43 -32.39 -58.71 130.95
N SER A 44 -31.54 -58.03 130.17
CA SER A 44 -30.15 -58.46 129.94
C SER A 44 -29.39 -58.60 131.26
N GLY A 45 -29.39 -57.53 132.07
CA GLY A 45 -28.77 -57.52 133.40
C GLY A 45 -29.46 -58.42 134.44
N LYS A 46 -30.67 -58.92 134.17
CA LYS A 46 -31.35 -59.96 134.97
C LYS A 46 -30.96 -61.37 134.52
N ARG A 47 -30.72 -61.63 133.22
CA ARG A 47 -30.23 -62.94 132.75
C ARG A 47 -28.83 -63.22 133.29
N GLN A 48 -27.93 -62.24 133.24
CA GLN A 48 -26.60 -62.34 133.86
C GLN A 48 -26.68 -62.57 135.38
N ARG A 49 -27.57 -61.83 136.09
CA ARG A 49 -27.79 -62.04 137.53
C ARG A 49 -28.45 -63.37 137.87
N ARG A 50 -29.32 -63.94 137.03
CA ARG A 50 -29.86 -65.31 137.23
C ARG A 50 -28.76 -66.35 137.16
N ALA A 51 -27.91 -66.32 136.13
CA ALA A 51 -26.79 -67.26 136.00
C ALA A 51 -25.79 -67.18 137.19
N LEU A 52 -25.64 -65.99 137.79
CA LEU A 52 -24.88 -65.81 139.03
C LEU A 52 -25.63 -66.38 140.25
N MET A 53 -26.90 -66.02 140.44
CA MET A 53 -27.74 -66.51 141.55
C MET A 53 -27.94 -68.02 141.52
N GLU A 54 -27.97 -68.65 140.34
CA GLU A 54 -28.13 -70.09 140.16
C GLU A 54 -26.88 -70.86 140.62
N LYS A 55 -25.68 -70.36 140.29
CA LYS A 55 -24.42 -70.84 140.89
C LYS A 55 -24.31 -70.53 142.38
N GLN A 56 -24.91 -69.42 142.84
CA GLN A 56 -24.93 -69.05 144.25
C GLN A 56 -25.90 -69.95 145.06
N GLN A 57 -27.02 -70.37 144.47
CA GLN A 57 -27.96 -71.33 145.08
C GLN A 57 -27.30 -72.71 145.23
N GLN A 58 -26.58 -73.18 144.21
CA GLN A 58 -25.81 -74.44 144.29
C GLN A 58 -24.76 -74.46 145.41
N LEU A 59 -24.28 -73.29 145.85
CA LEU A 59 -23.42 -73.15 147.03
C LEU A 59 -24.21 -73.06 148.35
N VAL A 60 -25.41 -72.47 148.33
CA VAL A 60 -26.32 -72.42 149.49
C VAL A 60 -26.85 -73.81 149.84
N ASP A 61 -27.27 -74.61 148.85
CA ASP A 61 -27.85 -75.93 149.07
C ASP A 61 -26.87 -76.87 149.82
N VAL A 62 -25.57 -76.77 149.50
CA VAL A 62 -24.48 -77.51 150.17
C VAL A 62 -24.22 -76.99 151.60
N VAL A 63 -24.38 -75.69 151.85
CA VAL A 63 -24.24 -75.10 153.20
C VAL A 63 -25.44 -75.45 154.09
N ASP A 64 -26.65 -75.49 153.55
CA ASP A 64 -27.86 -75.88 154.28
C ASP A 64 -27.81 -77.35 154.74
N GLU A 65 -27.17 -78.23 153.99
CA GLU A 65 -26.95 -79.63 154.40
C GLU A 65 -25.90 -79.77 155.53
N VAL A 66 -24.93 -78.85 155.60
CA VAL A 66 -24.03 -78.72 156.77
C VAL A 66 -24.79 -78.15 157.98
N HIS A 67 -25.61 -77.12 157.80
CA HIS A 67 -26.37 -76.49 158.89
C HIS A 67 -27.41 -77.42 159.53
N LYS A 68 -28.14 -78.23 158.76
CA LYS A 68 -29.12 -79.21 159.30
C LYS A 68 -28.48 -80.20 160.28
N ASN A 69 -27.21 -80.55 160.08
CA ASN A 69 -26.47 -81.42 160.99
C ASN A 69 -25.99 -80.68 162.26
N GLN A 70 -25.82 -79.35 162.21
CA GLN A 70 -25.50 -78.52 163.38
C GLN A 70 -26.75 -78.23 164.24
N THR A 71 -27.92 -78.00 163.63
CA THR A 71 -29.18 -77.76 164.39
C THR A 71 -29.51 -78.92 165.33
N ARG A 72 -29.29 -80.16 164.86
CA ARG A 72 -29.52 -81.39 165.63
C ARG A 72 -28.59 -81.56 166.84
N ALA A 73 -27.52 -80.76 166.95
CA ALA A 73 -26.64 -80.71 168.11
C ALA A 73 -27.02 -79.57 169.10
N ALA A 74 -27.86 -78.62 168.69
CA ALA A 74 -28.31 -77.50 169.53
C ALA A 74 -29.55 -77.86 170.36
N GLU A 75 -30.49 -78.63 169.81
CA GLU A 75 -31.77 -78.96 170.46
C GLU A 75 -31.62 -79.71 171.81
N LEU A 76 -30.49 -80.40 172.04
CA LEU A 76 -30.18 -81.09 173.30
C LEU A 76 -29.48 -80.21 174.36
N LEU A 77 -29.19 -78.94 174.07
CA LEU A 77 -28.43 -78.05 174.95
C LEU A 77 -29.24 -76.94 175.64
N GLU A 78 -30.49 -76.70 175.23
CA GLU A 78 -31.30 -75.58 175.74
C GLU A 78 -32.35 -75.96 176.80
N GLU A 79 -32.71 -77.24 176.95
CA GLU A 79 -33.89 -77.66 177.74
C GLU A 79 -33.78 -77.42 179.27
N SER A 80 -32.60 -77.13 179.83
CA SER A 80 -32.46 -76.88 181.28
C SER A 80 -31.32 -75.95 181.72
N LYS A 81 -31.51 -74.63 181.52
CA LYS A 81 -30.91 -73.58 182.36
C LYS A 81 -31.98 -72.62 182.88
N GLY A 82 -32.15 -72.53 184.20
CA GLY A 82 -33.09 -71.59 184.80
C GLY A 82 -33.01 -71.48 186.32
N ASN A 83 -32.80 -70.25 186.80
CA ASN A 83 -32.87 -69.75 188.19
C ASN A 83 -31.76 -70.21 189.16
N TYR A 84 -30.94 -69.33 189.75
CA TYR A 84 -31.22 -68.19 190.66
C TYR A 84 -31.78 -68.65 192.04
N ASP A 85 -31.24 -68.25 193.20
CA ASP A 85 -30.07 -67.41 193.55
C ASP A 85 -29.70 -67.62 195.04
N VAL A 86 -28.91 -66.70 195.64
CA VAL A 86 -28.69 -66.43 197.07
C VAL A 86 -27.59 -67.26 197.75
N SER A 87 -26.35 -66.74 197.63
CA SER A 87 -25.54 -66.17 198.74
C SER A 87 -25.33 -66.95 200.07
N SER A 88 -24.22 -66.77 200.81
CA SER A 88 -22.90 -66.15 200.59
C SER A 88 -22.07 -66.37 201.86
N LYS A 89 -20.72 -66.35 201.78
CA LYS A 89 -19.81 -66.23 202.93
C LYS A 89 -20.07 -67.20 204.11
N LEU A 90 -19.82 -68.48 203.89
CA LEU A 90 -19.53 -69.38 205.01
C LEU A 90 -18.34 -70.30 204.70
N VAL A 91 -17.16 -69.88 205.20
CA VAL A 91 -16.09 -70.75 205.74
C VAL A 91 -15.68 -71.90 204.81
N GLU A 92 -14.83 -71.72 203.79
CA GLU A 92 -13.49 -71.07 203.77
C GLU A 92 -12.38 -71.87 204.50
N ASP A 93 -12.71 -72.76 205.44
CA ASP A 93 -11.75 -73.53 206.27
C ASP A 93 -11.81 -75.07 206.13
N ARG A 94 -12.35 -75.59 205.03
CA ARG A 94 -12.23 -77.00 204.57
C ARG A 94 -11.81 -76.99 203.09
N LEU A 95 -10.57 -76.73 202.68
CA LEU A 95 -9.26 -77.14 203.20
C LEU A 95 -9.02 -78.66 203.25
N LYS A 96 -8.05 -79.06 202.42
CA LYS A 96 -6.99 -80.08 202.62
C LYS A 96 -7.33 -81.57 202.60
N ASP A 97 -8.41 -82.04 203.19
CA ASP A 97 -8.47 -83.49 203.51
C ASP A 97 -8.79 -84.40 202.30
N ASP A 98 -9.56 -83.94 201.32
CA ASP A 98 -9.93 -84.75 200.14
C ASP A 98 -8.80 -84.88 199.09
N THR A 99 -7.64 -84.22 199.29
CA THR A 99 -6.55 -84.15 198.29
C THR A 99 -5.87 -85.51 198.02
N GLU A 100 -6.09 -86.52 198.86
CA GLU A 100 -5.48 -87.86 198.77
C GLU A 100 -6.40 -88.90 198.09
N VAL A 101 -7.64 -88.52 197.75
CA VAL A 101 -8.74 -89.42 197.34
C VAL A 101 -9.25 -89.01 195.94
N LEU A 102 -8.78 -89.56 194.80
CA LEU A 102 -7.97 -90.76 194.57
C LEU A 102 -7.15 -90.60 193.27
N GLU A 103 -5.81 -90.59 193.34
CA GLU A 103 -4.96 -90.81 192.15
C GLU A 103 -5.24 -92.17 191.47
N LYS A 104 -5.83 -93.12 192.21
CA LYS A 104 -6.21 -94.46 191.75
C LYS A 104 -7.30 -94.46 190.65
N LEU A 105 -8.00 -93.34 190.41
CA LEU A 105 -8.89 -93.20 189.25
C LEU A 105 -8.15 -92.83 187.95
N LYS A 106 -6.90 -92.35 188.04
CA LYS A 106 -6.14 -91.80 186.91
C LYS A 106 -5.55 -92.91 186.02
N THR A 107 -4.94 -93.91 186.64
CA THR A 107 -4.15 -94.96 185.96
C THR A 107 -4.99 -95.99 185.19
N MET A 108 -6.29 -96.11 185.47
CA MET A 108 -7.18 -97.06 184.78
C MET A 108 -7.78 -96.49 183.48
N THR A 109 -7.86 -95.17 183.37
CA THR A 109 -8.44 -94.47 182.20
C THR A 109 -7.46 -94.39 181.02
N GLU A 110 -6.17 -94.21 181.31
CA GLU A 110 -5.11 -93.95 180.32
C GLU A 110 -4.78 -95.17 179.41
N ASN A 111 -5.18 -96.38 179.81
CA ASN A 111 -4.88 -97.62 179.06
C ASN A 111 -6.00 -98.06 178.10
N LEU A 112 -7.17 -97.41 178.10
CA LEU A 112 -8.27 -97.72 177.18
C LEU A 112 -8.43 -96.70 176.03
N THR A 113 -7.90 -95.48 176.20
CA THR A 113 -7.90 -94.45 175.15
C THR A 113 -6.92 -94.79 174.02
N THR A 114 -5.70 -95.22 174.35
CA THR A 114 -4.61 -95.46 173.39
C THR A 114 -4.97 -96.45 172.28
N LYS A 115 -5.66 -97.55 172.60
CA LYS A 115 -6.09 -98.55 171.60
C LYS A 115 -7.32 -98.16 170.77
N ALA A 116 -8.06 -97.14 171.15
CA ALA A 116 -9.12 -96.60 170.29
C ALA A 116 -8.54 -95.79 169.13
N GLU A 117 -7.50 -94.98 169.40
CA GLU A 117 -6.92 -94.07 168.42
C GLU A 117 -6.16 -94.77 167.27
N GLU A 118 -5.56 -95.94 167.51
CA GLU A 118 -4.83 -96.69 166.47
C GLU A 118 -5.77 -97.17 165.35
N LEU A 119 -6.98 -97.61 165.70
CA LEU A 119 -7.97 -98.14 164.75
C LEU A 119 -8.54 -97.08 163.79
N ASP A 120 -8.60 -95.81 164.22
CA ASP A 120 -9.09 -94.72 163.37
C ASP A 120 -7.98 -94.05 162.54
N ARG A 121 -6.69 -94.22 162.93
CA ARG A 121 -5.55 -93.81 162.10
C ARG A 121 -5.49 -94.59 160.78
N GLU A 122 -5.69 -95.91 160.78
CA GLU A 122 -5.74 -96.70 159.54
C GLU A 122 -6.92 -96.33 158.63
N LYS A 123 -8.12 -96.14 159.21
CA LYS A 123 -9.32 -95.74 158.46
C LYS A 123 -9.18 -94.35 157.82
N SER A 124 -8.43 -93.45 158.45
CA SER A 124 -8.07 -92.16 157.87
C SER A 124 -7.14 -92.32 156.66
N HIS A 125 -6.10 -93.17 156.79
CA HIS A 125 -5.09 -93.35 155.75
C HIS A 125 -5.65 -93.98 154.45
N SER A 126 -6.60 -94.92 154.57
CA SER A 126 -7.28 -95.53 153.42
C SER A 126 -8.14 -94.52 152.63
N ARG A 127 -8.86 -93.62 153.31
CA ARG A 127 -9.68 -92.59 152.66
C ARG A 127 -8.82 -91.57 151.89
N LYS A 128 -7.62 -91.25 152.40
CA LYS A 128 -6.69 -90.30 151.77
C LYS A 128 -6.24 -90.79 150.39
N LEU A 129 -5.75 -92.02 150.31
CA LEU A 129 -5.30 -92.64 149.04
C LEU A 129 -6.41 -92.70 147.98
N SER A 130 -7.67 -92.90 148.40
CA SER A 130 -8.81 -92.87 147.48
C SER A 130 -9.14 -91.46 146.96
N ALA A 131 -8.90 -90.41 147.75
CA ALA A 131 -9.07 -89.03 147.33
C ALA A 131 -7.93 -88.59 146.38
N ASP A 132 -6.70 -88.98 146.67
CA ASP A 132 -5.52 -88.67 145.85
C ASP A 132 -5.62 -89.31 144.45
N LEU A 133 -6.15 -90.54 144.35
CA LEU A 133 -6.45 -91.21 143.07
C LEU A 133 -7.54 -90.50 142.25
N GLY A 134 -8.59 -90.00 142.90
CA GLY A 134 -9.65 -89.24 142.23
C GLY A 134 -9.15 -87.90 141.69
N ASN A 135 -8.33 -87.20 142.48
CA ASN A 135 -7.73 -85.92 142.11
C ASN A 135 -6.78 -86.06 140.89
N LEU A 136 -6.01 -87.16 140.83
CA LEU A 136 -5.19 -87.50 139.67
C LEU A 136 -6.02 -87.78 138.39
N HIS A 137 -7.18 -88.42 138.50
CA HIS A 137 -8.08 -88.59 137.34
C HIS A 137 -8.56 -87.24 136.81
N THR A 138 -9.06 -86.35 137.68
CA THR A 138 -9.54 -85.02 137.26
C THR A 138 -8.44 -84.14 136.65
N GLN A 139 -7.18 -84.32 137.06
CA GLN A 139 -6.04 -83.64 136.42
C GLN A 139 -5.71 -84.23 135.04
N PHE A 140 -5.86 -85.54 134.87
CA PHE A 140 -5.64 -86.21 133.59
C PHE A 140 -6.72 -85.86 132.55
N ASP A 141 -7.99 -85.81 132.97
CA ASP A 141 -9.11 -85.40 132.13
C ASP A 141 -8.98 -83.93 131.70
N SER A 142 -8.64 -83.02 132.63
CA SER A 142 -8.37 -81.61 132.32
C SER A 142 -7.24 -81.43 131.30
N ALA A 143 -6.15 -82.20 131.44
CA ALA A 143 -5.04 -82.16 130.49
C ALA A 143 -5.41 -82.73 129.10
N MET A 144 -6.33 -83.70 129.05
CA MET A 144 -6.85 -84.27 127.79
C MET A 144 -7.78 -83.29 127.06
N ASP A 145 -8.59 -82.51 127.78
CA ASP A 145 -9.42 -81.45 127.20
C ASP A 145 -8.55 -80.27 126.69
N GLU A 146 -7.53 -79.84 127.43
CA GLU A 146 -6.55 -78.86 126.95
C GLU A 146 -5.80 -79.34 125.70
N LEU A 147 -5.45 -80.63 125.64
CA LEU A 147 -4.86 -81.26 124.45
C LEU A 147 -5.85 -81.31 123.26
N ALA A 148 -7.16 -81.43 123.52
CA ALA A 148 -8.19 -81.43 122.48
C ALA A 148 -8.41 -80.03 121.89
N GLU A 149 -8.45 -78.99 122.74
CA GLU A 149 -8.63 -77.60 122.34
C GLU A 149 -7.41 -77.07 121.56
N THR A 150 -6.19 -77.28 122.06
CA THR A 150 -4.94 -76.90 121.35
C THR A 150 -4.79 -77.64 120.00
N LYS A 151 -5.22 -78.90 119.90
CA LYS A 151 -5.23 -79.67 118.64
C LYS A 151 -6.31 -79.21 117.64
N LYS A 152 -7.33 -78.49 118.11
CA LYS A 152 -8.35 -77.82 117.29
C LYS A 152 -7.86 -76.46 116.80
N GLU A 153 -7.18 -75.69 117.65
CA GLU A 153 -6.46 -74.47 117.25
C GLU A 153 -5.35 -74.74 116.21
N LEU A 154 -4.58 -75.83 116.38
CA LEU A 154 -3.58 -76.28 115.40
C LEU A 154 -4.23 -76.49 114.02
N LYS A 155 -5.33 -77.23 113.95
CA LYS A 155 -6.07 -77.47 112.70
C LYS A 155 -6.63 -76.20 112.07
N GLU A 156 -6.98 -75.20 112.87
CA GLU A 156 -7.50 -73.92 112.36
C GLU A 156 -6.37 -72.99 111.88
N THR A 157 -5.21 -73.02 112.53
CA THR A 157 -4.00 -72.33 112.05
C THR A 157 -3.39 -73.01 110.82
N GLU A 158 -3.46 -74.34 110.70
CA GLU A 158 -3.16 -75.09 109.48
C GLU A 158 -4.05 -74.65 108.32
N LYS A 159 -5.37 -74.58 108.52
CA LYS A 159 -6.32 -74.07 107.50
C LYS A 159 -5.97 -72.67 107.04
N ARG A 160 -5.80 -71.72 107.97
CA ARG A 160 -5.40 -70.33 107.67
C ARG A 160 -4.03 -70.29 106.95
N SER A 161 -3.11 -71.20 107.27
CA SER A 161 -1.84 -71.35 106.55
C SER A 161 -2.03 -71.83 105.10
N THR A 162 -2.94 -72.78 104.86
CA THR A 162 -3.28 -73.23 103.49
C THR A 162 -4.04 -72.16 102.69
N GLU A 163 -4.93 -71.41 103.33
CA GLU A 163 -5.67 -70.30 102.71
C GLU A 163 -4.72 -69.15 102.33
N LEU A 164 -3.79 -68.78 103.21
CA LEU A 164 -2.76 -67.77 102.92
C LEU A 164 -1.77 -68.23 101.84
N LYS A 165 -1.43 -69.52 101.76
CA LYS A 165 -0.63 -70.07 100.66
C LYS A 165 -1.37 -69.98 99.33
N LEU A 166 -2.65 -70.35 99.29
CA LEU A 166 -3.49 -70.25 98.09
C LEU A 166 -3.64 -68.80 97.62
N GLU A 167 -3.81 -67.85 98.55
CA GLU A 167 -3.92 -66.42 98.20
C GLU A 167 -2.57 -65.83 97.76
N LEU A 168 -1.45 -66.28 98.36
CA LEU A 168 -0.10 -65.94 97.91
C LEU A 168 0.16 -66.47 96.49
N GLU A 169 -0.25 -67.71 96.19
CA GLU A 169 -0.13 -68.35 94.88
C GLU A 169 -0.94 -67.59 93.81
N LYS A 170 -2.21 -67.26 94.08
CA LYS A 170 -3.01 -66.35 93.22
C LYS A 170 -2.33 -64.98 93.03
N SER A 171 -1.74 -64.41 94.08
CA SER A 171 -1.06 -63.11 93.99
C SER A 171 0.21 -63.18 93.13
N LEU A 172 0.90 -64.33 93.14
CA LEU A 172 2.08 -64.61 92.34
C LEU A 172 1.70 -64.84 90.87
N ASP A 173 0.62 -65.55 90.59
CA ASP A 173 0.06 -65.67 89.23
C ASP A 173 -0.45 -64.34 88.69
N LEU A 174 -1.06 -63.51 89.53
CA LEU A 174 -1.45 -62.14 89.17
C LEU A 174 -0.23 -61.25 88.91
N LEU A 175 0.90 -61.50 89.57
CA LEU A 175 2.16 -60.78 89.34
C LEU A 175 2.85 -61.28 88.06
N ASN A 176 2.83 -62.60 87.81
CA ASN A 176 3.34 -63.21 86.57
C ASN A 176 2.58 -62.68 85.35
N THR A 177 1.24 -62.75 85.37
CA THR A 177 0.39 -62.24 84.28
C THR A 177 0.54 -60.74 84.07
N LYS A 178 0.70 -59.93 85.13
CA LYS A 178 1.08 -58.50 85.01
C LYS A 178 2.48 -58.31 84.41
N GLY A 179 3.44 -59.17 84.74
CA GLY A 179 4.77 -59.18 84.14
C GLY A 179 4.77 -59.54 82.66
N GLU A 180 3.87 -60.44 82.23
CA GLU A 180 3.64 -60.75 80.82
C GLU A 180 2.94 -59.60 80.09
N GLN A 181 1.93 -58.98 80.70
CA GLN A 181 1.27 -57.77 80.19
C GLN A 181 2.28 -56.63 80.02
N MET A 182 3.15 -56.39 81.01
CA MET A 182 4.24 -55.42 80.93
C MET A 182 5.15 -55.71 79.73
N LYS A 183 5.60 -56.96 79.55
CA LYS A 183 6.40 -57.37 78.37
C LYS A 183 5.65 -57.23 77.04
N THR A 184 4.31 -57.36 77.02
CA THR A 184 3.53 -57.06 75.80
C THR A 184 3.45 -55.56 75.51
N LEU A 185 3.34 -54.72 76.54
CA LEU A 185 3.34 -53.26 76.40
C LEU A 185 4.72 -52.74 75.97
N GLU A 186 5.81 -53.28 76.51
CA GLU A 186 7.19 -52.96 76.09
C GLU A 186 7.40 -53.28 74.60
N ARG A 187 6.96 -54.46 74.14
CA ARG A 187 7.04 -54.83 72.71
C ARG A 187 6.19 -53.90 71.84
N ALA A 188 4.96 -53.60 72.25
CA ALA A 188 4.07 -52.70 71.53
C ALA A 188 4.62 -51.26 71.47
N GLN A 189 5.28 -50.78 72.54
CA GLN A 189 5.97 -49.50 72.53
C GLN A 189 7.12 -49.49 71.52
N VAL A 190 7.99 -50.49 71.53
CA VAL A 190 9.12 -50.61 70.58
C VAL A 190 8.60 -50.71 69.13
N GLU A 191 7.50 -51.42 68.90
CA GLU A 191 6.84 -51.50 67.60
C GLU A 191 6.30 -50.12 67.15
N VAL A 192 5.60 -49.39 68.03
CA VAL A 192 5.13 -48.02 67.74
C VAL A 192 6.30 -47.06 67.49
N GLU A 193 7.37 -47.12 68.28
CA GLU A 193 8.57 -46.30 68.07
C GLU A 193 9.24 -46.58 66.73
N ASN A 194 9.30 -47.84 66.30
CA ASN A 194 9.88 -48.22 65.02
C ASN A 194 8.97 -47.83 63.84
N ASN A 195 7.66 -48.02 63.98
CA ASN A 195 6.68 -47.55 62.99
C ASN A 195 6.71 -46.02 62.84
N MET A 196 6.89 -45.27 63.93
CA MET A 196 7.06 -43.81 63.90
C MET A 196 8.39 -43.38 63.23
N LYS A 197 9.48 -44.14 63.41
CA LYS A 197 10.76 -43.88 62.69
C LYS A 197 10.59 -44.12 61.19
N ILE A 198 10.03 -45.27 60.79
CA ILE A 198 9.77 -45.60 59.38
C ILE A 198 8.86 -44.56 58.74
N LEU A 199 7.75 -44.20 59.40
CA LEU A 199 6.83 -43.16 58.94
C LEU A 199 7.52 -41.79 58.81
N HIS A 200 8.45 -41.44 59.71
CA HIS A 200 9.24 -40.21 59.59
C HIS A 200 10.21 -40.25 58.42
N GLU A 201 10.94 -41.36 58.23
CA GLU A 201 11.87 -41.55 57.12
C GLU A 201 11.17 -41.51 55.75
N ASP A 202 10.03 -42.20 55.60
CA ASP A 202 9.23 -42.15 54.38
C ASP A 202 8.61 -40.77 54.12
N ASN A 203 8.11 -40.08 55.16
CA ASN A 203 7.65 -38.69 55.00
C ASN A 203 8.79 -37.76 54.56
N MET A 204 9.98 -37.88 55.15
CA MET A 204 11.16 -37.11 54.74
C MET A 204 11.61 -37.45 53.31
N ARG A 205 11.46 -38.71 52.89
CA ARG A 205 11.72 -39.17 51.51
C ARG A 205 10.71 -38.58 50.52
N VAL A 206 9.42 -38.58 50.86
CA VAL A 206 8.36 -37.96 50.06
C VAL A 206 8.57 -36.46 49.92
N VAL A 207 8.84 -35.73 51.02
CA VAL A 207 9.13 -34.30 51.00
C VAL A 207 10.39 -33.98 50.17
N LYS A 208 11.46 -34.79 50.30
CA LYS A 208 12.69 -34.64 49.50
C LYS A 208 12.44 -34.86 48.01
N ASN A 209 11.62 -35.84 47.64
CA ASN A 209 11.24 -36.07 46.25
C ASN A 209 10.35 -34.93 45.72
N GLN A 210 9.34 -34.50 46.47
CA GLN A 210 8.49 -33.35 46.11
C GLN A 210 9.29 -32.06 45.92
N LEU A 211 10.31 -31.82 46.76
CA LEU A 211 11.23 -30.68 46.61
C LEU A 211 12.07 -30.80 45.33
N LYS A 212 12.58 -31.99 45.01
CA LYS A 212 13.33 -32.25 43.77
C LYS A 212 12.44 -32.05 42.53
N ASP A 213 11.25 -32.63 42.53
CA ASP A 213 10.26 -32.46 41.46
C ASP A 213 9.87 -30.99 41.27
N ALA A 214 9.72 -30.24 42.37
CA ALA A 214 9.43 -28.80 42.32
C ALA A 214 10.62 -27.99 41.77
N GLN A 215 11.86 -28.35 42.13
CA GLN A 215 13.08 -27.75 41.57
C GLN A 215 13.21 -28.03 40.07
N GLU A 216 12.94 -29.26 39.63
CA GLU A 216 13.00 -29.66 38.22
C GLU A 216 11.89 -28.98 37.39
N ARG A 217 10.67 -28.87 37.92
CA ARG A 217 9.60 -28.07 37.30
C ARG A 217 9.94 -26.58 37.23
N SER A 218 10.58 -26.03 38.28
CA SER A 218 11.03 -24.64 38.31
C SER A 218 12.14 -24.38 37.27
N ALA A 219 13.09 -25.30 37.14
CA ALA A 219 14.15 -25.23 36.12
C ALA A 219 13.56 -25.28 34.70
N ALA A 220 12.66 -26.24 34.42
CA ALA A 220 11.99 -26.33 33.12
C ALA A 220 11.14 -25.08 32.80
N ALA A 221 10.49 -24.48 33.81
CA ALA A 221 9.80 -23.20 33.64
C ALA A 221 10.76 -22.03 33.35
N GLN A 222 11.92 -21.99 34.01
CA GLN A 222 12.97 -21.01 33.78
C GLN A 222 13.54 -21.12 32.35
N GLU A 223 13.82 -22.34 31.87
CA GLU A 223 14.26 -22.61 30.50
C GLU A 223 13.21 -22.21 29.46
N GLN A 224 11.92 -22.48 29.73
CA GLN A 224 10.84 -22.02 28.87
C GLN A 224 10.77 -20.49 28.82
N ILE A 225 10.89 -19.78 29.95
CA ILE A 225 10.93 -18.31 29.99
C ILE A 225 12.07 -17.77 29.13
N VAL A 226 13.29 -18.29 29.28
CA VAL A 226 14.44 -17.89 28.45
C VAL A 226 14.20 -18.18 26.95
N ALA A 227 13.55 -19.30 26.62
CA ALA A 227 13.18 -19.63 25.24
C ALA A 227 12.09 -18.71 24.67
N TRP A 228 11.14 -18.25 25.49
CA TRP A 228 10.12 -17.26 25.10
C TRP A 228 10.72 -15.86 24.94
N GLU A 229 11.62 -15.44 25.84
CA GLU A 229 12.37 -14.18 25.73
C GLU A 229 13.22 -14.15 24.45
N ALA A 230 13.96 -15.23 24.15
CA ALA A 230 14.75 -15.36 22.94
C ALA A 230 13.87 -15.28 21.67
N LYS A 231 12.69 -15.92 21.67
CA LYS A 231 11.70 -15.80 20.58
C LYS A 231 11.16 -14.37 20.46
N SER A 232 10.88 -13.68 21.57
CA SER A 232 10.39 -12.30 21.58
C SER A 232 11.40 -11.34 20.96
N VAL A 233 12.66 -11.39 21.39
CA VAL A 233 13.74 -10.56 20.85
C VAL A 233 13.96 -10.82 19.36
N GLU A 234 13.82 -12.07 18.90
CA GLU A 234 13.93 -12.41 17.49
C GLU A 234 12.74 -11.92 16.65
N LEU A 235 11.52 -11.92 17.20
CA LEU A 235 10.35 -11.29 16.58
C LEU A 235 10.49 -9.76 16.53
N GLU A 236 11.04 -9.13 17.56
CA GLU A 236 11.35 -7.70 17.57
C GLU A 236 12.38 -7.31 16.50
N ARG A 237 13.45 -8.12 16.31
CA ARG A 237 14.41 -7.93 15.21
C ARG A 237 13.73 -8.03 13.85
N LYS A 238 12.89 -9.03 13.64
CA LYS A 238 12.13 -9.21 12.39
C LYS A 238 11.18 -8.03 12.13
N LEU A 239 10.46 -7.57 13.14
CA LEU A 239 9.59 -6.39 13.06
C LEU A 239 10.38 -5.11 12.78
N ALA A 240 11.56 -4.93 13.38
CA ALA A 240 12.45 -3.81 13.09
C ALA A 240 12.99 -3.86 11.65
N ASN A 241 13.30 -5.04 11.12
CA ASN A 241 13.74 -5.22 9.73
C ASN A 241 12.63 -4.90 8.73
N THR A 242 11.44 -5.52 8.87
CA THR A 242 10.30 -5.25 7.96
C THR A 242 9.83 -3.79 8.03
N LYS A 243 9.90 -3.15 9.21
CA LYS A 243 9.63 -1.71 9.36
C LYS A 243 10.66 -0.83 8.63
N ARG A 244 11.95 -1.22 8.57
CA ARG A 244 12.95 -0.52 7.76
C ARG A 244 12.72 -0.73 6.26
N GLU A 245 12.41 -1.96 5.82
CA GLU A 245 12.07 -2.26 4.42
C GLU A 245 10.85 -1.49 3.93
N LEU A 246 9.77 -1.47 4.72
CA LEU A 246 8.57 -0.67 4.43
C LEU A 246 8.91 0.82 4.34
N GLY A 247 9.79 1.31 5.23
CA GLY A 247 10.31 2.67 5.19
C GLY A 247 11.19 2.98 3.96
N MET A 248 11.87 1.99 3.37
CA MET A 248 12.57 2.16 2.08
C MET A 248 11.56 2.20 0.93
N LYS A 249 10.71 1.17 0.82
CA LYS A 249 9.66 1.06 -0.22
C LYS A 249 8.73 2.28 -0.25
N SER A 250 8.44 2.90 0.89
CA SER A 250 7.68 4.17 0.94
C SER A 250 8.43 5.33 0.30
N ARG A 251 9.75 5.48 0.56
CA ARG A 251 10.57 6.53 -0.09
C ARG A 251 10.73 6.28 -1.58
N ASP A 252 10.87 5.03 -1.99
CA ASP A 252 10.94 4.65 -3.41
C ASP A 252 9.63 5.00 -4.10
N HIS A 253 8.49 4.69 -3.48
CA HIS A 253 7.15 5.06 -3.96
C HIS A 253 6.94 6.58 -4.02
N ASP A 254 7.37 7.33 -3.01
CA ASP A 254 7.28 8.80 -3.01
C ASP A 254 8.23 9.44 -4.03
N THR A 255 9.39 8.83 -4.30
CA THR A 255 10.30 9.23 -5.38
C THR A 255 9.66 8.97 -6.75
N LEU A 256 9.01 7.81 -6.94
CA LEU A 256 8.26 7.49 -8.16
C LEU A 256 7.06 8.43 -8.39
N LYS A 257 6.36 8.87 -7.33
CA LYS A 257 5.32 9.92 -7.43
C LYS A 257 5.87 11.25 -7.93
N LEU A 258 7.15 11.55 -7.72
CA LEU A 258 7.79 12.77 -8.20
C LEU A 258 8.37 12.62 -9.62
N THR A 259 8.91 11.45 -9.98
CA THR A 259 9.50 11.24 -11.31
C THR A 259 8.45 10.99 -12.40
N VAL A 260 7.36 10.27 -12.11
CA VAL A 260 6.32 9.94 -13.12
C VAL A 260 5.66 11.20 -13.73
N PRO A 261 5.25 12.23 -12.96
CA PRO A 261 4.74 13.48 -13.54
C PRO A 261 5.78 14.20 -14.39
N THR A 262 7.06 14.13 -14.02
CA THR A 262 8.17 14.74 -14.76
C THR A 262 8.33 14.06 -16.13
N MET A 263 8.36 12.73 -16.16
CA MET A 263 8.38 11.94 -17.40
C MET A 263 7.15 12.18 -18.27
N ALA A 264 5.95 12.30 -17.67
CA ALA A 264 4.74 12.65 -18.41
C ALA A 264 4.84 14.03 -19.07
N SER A 265 5.36 15.03 -18.37
CA SER A 265 5.58 16.37 -18.92
C SER A 265 6.62 16.40 -20.05
N GLU A 266 7.64 15.55 -19.98
CA GLU A 266 8.63 15.38 -21.05
C GLU A 266 8.01 14.70 -22.29
N ILE A 267 7.20 13.65 -22.09
CA ILE A 267 6.45 12.98 -23.16
C ILE A 267 5.51 13.97 -23.87
N ASP A 268 4.77 14.81 -23.14
CA ASP A 268 3.89 15.80 -23.75
C ASP A 268 4.64 16.95 -24.42
N SER A 269 5.81 17.34 -23.91
CA SER A 269 6.75 18.25 -24.59
C SER A 269 7.27 17.67 -25.91
N LEU A 270 7.62 16.38 -25.94
CA LEU A 270 8.05 15.67 -27.14
C LEU A 270 6.90 15.51 -28.15
N ARG A 271 5.68 15.19 -27.70
CA ARG A 271 4.47 15.16 -28.54
C ARG A 271 4.19 16.53 -29.18
N ALA A 272 4.32 17.62 -28.42
CA ALA A 272 4.14 18.98 -28.94
C ALA A 272 5.19 19.34 -30.00
N LYS A 273 6.46 18.94 -29.79
CA LYS A 273 7.53 19.08 -30.80
C LYS A 273 7.23 18.26 -32.06
N ASN A 274 6.76 17.01 -31.92
CA ASN A 274 6.46 16.16 -33.07
C ASN A 274 5.35 16.76 -33.95
N ARG A 275 4.25 17.24 -33.33
CA ARG A 275 3.17 17.95 -34.05
C ARG A 275 3.67 19.20 -34.78
N SER A 276 4.63 19.92 -34.21
CA SER A 276 5.26 21.08 -34.85
C SER A 276 6.10 20.67 -36.07
N TYR A 277 6.80 19.54 -36.01
CA TYR A 277 7.49 18.98 -37.18
C TYR A 277 6.54 18.42 -38.23
N GLU A 278 5.47 17.72 -37.83
CA GLU A 278 4.40 17.22 -38.72
C GLU A 278 3.75 18.37 -39.51
N LEU A 279 3.38 19.46 -38.84
CA LEU A 279 2.87 20.68 -39.48
C LEU A 279 3.88 21.26 -40.47
N ARG A 280 5.14 21.46 -40.04
CA ARG A 280 6.18 22.06 -40.89
C ARG A 280 6.52 21.19 -42.11
N VAL A 281 6.41 19.87 -42.00
CA VAL A 281 6.54 18.95 -43.15
C VAL A 281 5.35 19.10 -44.10
N GLY A 282 4.13 19.23 -43.56
CA GLY A 282 2.94 19.57 -44.34
C GLY A 282 3.11 20.88 -45.12
N ASP A 283 3.54 21.95 -44.45
CA ASP A 283 3.84 23.24 -45.07
C ASP A 283 4.83 23.09 -46.24
N THR A 284 5.98 22.44 -46.01
CA THR A 284 6.99 22.22 -47.07
C THR A 284 6.50 21.37 -48.23
N ASN A 285 5.62 20.38 -47.98
CA ASN A 285 5.01 19.59 -49.05
C ASN A 285 4.08 20.44 -49.91
N THR A 286 3.23 21.30 -49.31
CA THR A 286 2.39 22.21 -50.10
C THR A 286 3.21 23.27 -50.85
N GLU A 287 4.40 23.63 -50.35
CA GLU A 287 5.32 24.53 -51.05
C GLU A 287 5.99 23.84 -52.25
N MET A 288 6.35 22.55 -52.11
CA MET A 288 6.80 21.71 -53.22
C MET A 288 5.70 21.54 -54.29
N GLU A 289 4.46 21.23 -53.91
CA GLU A 289 3.33 21.08 -54.84
C GLU A 289 3.08 22.36 -55.66
N LYS A 290 3.22 23.55 -55.04
CA LYS A 290 3.15 24.85 -55.75
C LYS A 290 4.29 25.02 -56.76
N LEU A 291 5.53 24.69 -56.36
CA LEU A 291 6.71 24.79 -57.23
C LEU A 291 6.64 23.80 -58.40
N GLU A 292 6.15 22.57 -58.17
CA GLU A 292 5.91 21.59 -59.23
C GLU A 292 4.83 22.10 -60.21
N ALA A 293 3.74 22.67 -59.71
CA ALA A 293 2.70 23.29 -60.54
C ALA A 293 3.23 24.49 -61.36
N GLU A 294 4.06 25.35 -60.77
CA GLU A 294 4.72 26.45 -61.46
C GLU A 294 5.69 25.95 -62.55
N ILE A 295 6.51 24.95 -62.25
CA ILE A 295 7.39 24.30 -63.22
C ILE A 295 6.58 23.68 -64.36
N HIS A 296 5.43 23.05 -64.08
CA HIS A 296 4.54 22.54 -65.12
C HIS A 296 3.93 23.66 -65.99
N ALA A 297 3.50 24.78 -65.39
CA ALA A 297 2.99 25.95 -66.12
C ALA A 297 4.08 26.57 -67.02
N LYS A 298 5.28 26.81 -66.48
CA LYS A 298 6.42 27.36 -67.24
C LYS A 298 6.88 26.44 -68.37
N ASN A 299 6.82 25.12 -68.18
CA ASN A 299 7.06 24.15 -69.24
C ASN A 299 5.95 24.16 -70.33
N ALA A 300 4.71 24.50 -69.99
CA ALA A 300 3.63 24.68 -70.98
C ALA A 300 3.81 25.99 -71.78
N GLU A 301 4.12 27.10 -71.11
CA GLU A 301 4.50 28.38 -71.75
C GLU A 301 5.66 28.18 -72.73
N LEU A 302 6.75 27.53 -72.29
CA LEU A 302 7.92 27.26 -73.12
C LEU A 302 7.61 26.38 -74.34
N LYS A 303 6.75 25.37 -74.19
CA LYS A 303 6.27 24.56 -75.33
C LYS A 303 5.48 25.41 -76.32
N SER A 304 4.60 26.29 -75.85
CA SER A 304 3.83 27.21 -76.70
C SER A 304 4.75 28.16 -77.48
N ALA A 305 5.70 28.79 -76.81
CA ALA A 305 6.69 29.67 -77.42
C ALA A 305 7.58 28.94 -78.44
N LEU A 306 7.94 27.68 -78.20
CA LEU A 306 8.65 26.86 -79.20
C LEU A 306 7.78 26.51 -80.42
N THR A 307 6.47 26.33 -80.27
CA THR A 307 5.58 26.15 -81.44
C THR A 307 5.37 27.44 -82.23
N GLU A 308 5.26 28.58 -81.56
CA GLU A 308 5.17 29.92 -82.20
C GLU A 308 6.47 30.28 -82.93
N LYS A 309 7.63 29.99 -82.33
CA LYS A 309 8.95 30.13 -82.96
C LYS A 309 9.06 29.27 -84.22
N ARG A 310 8.59 28.02 -84.20
CA ARG A 310 8.57 27.16 -85.40
C ARG A 310 7.59 27.65 -86.47
N GLY A 311 6.45 28.22 -86.07
CA GLY A 311 5.50 28.86 -86.98
C GLY A 311 6.15 30.03 -87.73
N SER A 312 6.69 31.00 -86.98
CA SER A 312 7.38 32.16 -87.54
C SER A 312 8.66 31.81 -88.33
N GLU A 313 9.41 30.78 -87.94
CA GLU A 313 10.51 30.21 -88.76
C GLU A 313 10.01 29.64 -90.09
N SER A 314 8.85 28.98 -90.11
CA SER A 314 8.23 28.45 -91.35
C SER A 314 7.70 29.58 -92.24
N GLU A 315 7.12 30.63 -91.65
CA GLU A 315 6.70 31.83 -92.38
C GLU A 315 7.90 32.58 -92.98
N LEU A 316 9.00 32.72 -92.23
CA LEU A 316 10.25 33.29 -92.75
C LEU A 316 10.81 32.46 -93.91
N GLN A 317 10.83 31.13 -93.82
CA GLN A 317 11.22 30.27 -94.94
C GLN A 317 10.30 30.46 -96.15
N ALA A 318 8.98 30.53 -95.96
CA ALA A 318 8.03 30.78 -97.04
C ALA A 318 8.22 32.18 -97.66
N MET A 319 8.61 33.19 -96.87
CA MET A 319 8.93 34.53 -97.35
C MET A 319 10.28 34.58 -98.10
N HIS A 320 11.29 33.81 -97.68
CA HIS A 320 12.53 33.62 -98.45
C HIS A 320 12.26 32.96 -99.81
N VAL A 321 11.47 31.87 -99.85
CA VAL A 321 11.11 31.21 -101.13
C VAL A 321 10.34 32.17 -102.05
N LYS A 322 9.44 33.01 -101.52
CA LYS A 322 8.77 34.07 -102.30
C LYS A 322 9.75 35.14 -102.79
N HIS A 323 10.67 35.59 -101.94
CA HIS A 323 11.71 36.55 -102.31
C HIS A 323 12.58 36.02 -103.45
N ASP A 324 13.03 34.77 -103.36
CA ASP A 324 13.91 34.17 -104.35
C ASP A 324 13.18 33.90 -105.67
N ALA A 325 11.89 33.54 -105.62
CA ALA A 325 11.03 33.48 -106.81
C ALA A 325 10.87 34.86 -107.48
N LEU A 326 10.65 35.93 -106.71
CA LEU A 326 10.56 37.30 -107.21
C LEU A 326 11.90 37.82 -107.74
N SER A 327 13.02 37.46 -107.11
CA SER A 327 14.38 37.79 -107.56
C SER A 327 14.71 37.12 -108.89
N ASN A 328 14.36 35.84 -109.03
CA ASN A 328 14.48 35.11 -110.30
C ASN A 328 13.57 35.70 -111.40
N GLN A 329 12.35 36.12 -111.08
CA GLN A 329 11.48 36.86 -112.01
C GLN A 329 12.10 38.21 -112.42
N HIS A 330 12.69 38.95 -111.48
CA HIS A 330 13.36 40.22 -111.74
C HIS A 330 14.56 40.06 -112.69
N GLU A 331 15.45 39.10 -112.43
CA GLU A 331 16.59 38.83 -113.30
C GLU A 331 16.16 38.28 -114.68
N ALA A 332 15.08 37.48 -114.75
CA ALA A 332 14.49 37.08 -116.03
C ALA A 332 13.93 38.28 -116.83
N LEU A 333 13.18 39.18 -116.18
CA LEU A 333 12.65 40.40 -116.80
C LEU A 333 13.77 41.33 -117.27
N LYS A 334 14.79 41.56 -116.43
CA LYS A 334 16.02 42.29 -116.77
C LYS A 334 16.74 41.66 -117.97
N GLY A 335 16.82 40.33 -118.03
CA GLY A 335 17.32 39.60 -119.19
C GLY A 335 16.47 39.78 -120.47
N THR A 336 15.15 39.93 -120.36
CA THR A 336 14.31 40.29 -121.53
C THR A 336 14.47 41.75 -121.95
N ILE A 337 14.64 42.68 -121.00
CA ILE A 337 14.93 44.09 -121.29
C ILE A 337 16.28 44.22 -122.00
N GLU A 338 17.31 43.49 -121.57
CA GLU A 338 18.63 43.54 -122.21
C GLU A 338 18.60 42.95 -123.64
N LYS A 339 17.78 41.91 -123.88
CA LYS A 339 17.52 41.40 -125.25
C LYS A 339 16.81 42.46 -126.11
N GLN A 340 15.74 43.06 -125.62
CA GLN A 340 15.01 44.13 -126.33
C GLN A 340 15.89 45.36 -126.59
N ARG A 341 16.79 45.69 -125.67
CA ARG A 341 17.80 46.75 -125.83
C ARG A 341 18.78 46.42 -126.95
N ASN A 342 19.32 45.21 -126.98
CA ASN A 342 20.22 44.75 -128.04
C ASN A 342 19.50 44.69 -129.40
N GLU A 343 18.24 44.23 -129.43
CA GLU A 343 17.39 44.27 -130.63
C GLU A 343 17.22 45.72 -131.12
N LEU A 344 16.87 46.66 -130.24
CA LEU A 344 16.80 48.09 -130.57
C LEU A 344 18.13 48.66 -131.05
N GLU A 345 19.27 48.25 -130.51
CA GLU A 345 20.60 48.67 -130.98
C GLU A 345 20.94 48.08 -132.36
N THR A 346 20.57 46.82 -132.64
CA THR A 346 20.67 46.25 -134.01
C THR A 346 19.71 46.92 -135.00
N LEU A 347 18.56 47.41 -134.54
CA LEU A 347 17.64 48.19 -135.37
C LEU A 347 18.15 49.62 -135.62
N GLN A 348 18.71 50.29 -134.60
CA GLN A 348 19.34 51.61 -134.76
C GLN A 348 20.57 51.57 -135.67
N THR A 349 21.39 50.52 -135.58
CA THR A 349 22.53 50.33 -136.50
C THR A 349 22.07 50.02 -137.92
N LYS A 350 21.02 49.19 -138.10
CA LYS A 350 20.36 49.01 -139.41
C LYS A 350 19.84 50.32 -139.98
N VAL A 351 19.12 51.13 -139.19
CA VAL A 351 18.63 52.46 -139.59
C VAL A 351 19.80 53.33 -140.03
N LYS A 352 20.88 53.45 -139.24
CA LYS A 352 22.09 54.19 -139.63
C LYS A 352 22.73 53.69 -140.92
N THR A 353 22.78 52.38 -141.16
CA THR A 353 23.29 51.85 -142.43
C THR A 353 22.35 52.15 -143.62
N LEU A 354 21.04 52.22 -143.39
CA LEU A 354 20.06 52.61 -144.40
C LEU A 354 20.09 54.13 -144.67
N GLU A 355 20.28 54.95 -143.64
CA GLU A 355 20.51 56.41 -143.75
C GLU A 355 21.77 56.69 -144.58
N VAL A 356 22.89 56.03 -144.29
CA VAL A 356 24.12 56.15 -145.11
C VAL A 356 23.91 55.61 -146.52
N ALA A 357 23.20 54.49 -146.70
CA ALA A 357 22.90 53.96 -148.03
C ALA A 357 22.06 54.94 -148.85
N LEU A 358 21.02 55.53 -148.25
CA LEU A 358 20.18 56.57 -148.86
C LEU A 358 21.03 57.80 -149.23
N GLU A 359 21.85 58.30 -148.30
CA GLU A 359 22.71 59.47 -148.52
C GLU A 359 23.78 59.20 -149.62
N THR A 360 24.21 57.95 -149.81
CA THR A 360 25.04 57.58 -150.99
C THR A 360 24.23 57.46 -152.28
N ALA A 361 23.00 56.95 -152.22
CA ALA A 361 22.11 56.89 -153.38
C ALA A 361 21.80 58.30 -153.89
N ASP A 362 21.39 59.21 -153.00
CA ASP A 362 21.12 60.61 -153.33
C ASP A 362 22.34 61.30 -153.95
N ARG A 363 23.53 61.18 -153.34
CA ARG A 363 24.78 61.70 -153.94
C ARG A 363 25.08 61.14 -155.32
N THR A 364 24.82 59.84 -155.57
CA THR A 364 25.01 59.27 -156.92
C THR A 364 23.95 59.74 -157.91
N GLN A 365 22.72 60.01 -157.46
CA GLN A 365 21.66 60.60 -158.27
C GLN A 365 21.96 62.06 -158.61
N GLU A 366 22.41 62.87 -157.64
CA GLU A 366 22.88 64.24 -157.85
C GLU A 366 24.05 64.29 -158.83
N ALA A 367 25.03 63.40 -158.69
CA ALA A 367 26.15 63.27 -159.63
C ALA A 367 25.67 62.88 -161.04
N ALA A 368 24.71 61.97 -161.17
CA ALA A 368 24.14 61.56 -162.45
C ALA A 368 23.30 62.67 -163.12
N ILE A 369 22.59 63.49 -162.33
CA ILE A 369 21.88 64.68 -162.82
C ILE A 369 22.88 65.74 -163.28
N SER A 370 23.91 66.02 -162.47
CA SER A 370 24.98 66.96 -162.80
C SER A 370 25.70 66.57 -164.10
N ALA A 371 26.00 65.27 -164.28
CA ALA A 371 26.62 64.72 -165.48
C ALA A 371 25.71 64.68 -166.72
N LYS A 372 24.40 64.89 -166.57
CA LYS A 372 23.47 65.17 -167.68
C LYS A 372 23.47 66.66 -168.02
N MET A 373 23.34 67.53 -167.02
CA MET A 373 23.35 68.98 -167.20
C MET A 373 24.63 69.48 -167.90
N THR A 374 25.80 68.96 -167.52
CA THR A 374 27.06 69.33 -168.21
C THR A 374 27.05 68.94 -169.68
N LYS A 375 26.55 67.75 -170.04
CA LYS A 375 26.42 67.30 -171.44
C LYS A 375 25.41 68.14 -172.23
N GLU A 376 24.34 68.62 -171.61
CA GLU A 376 23.38 69.52 -172.25
C GLU A 376 23.98 70.90 -172.50
N ILE A 377 24.72 71.46 -171.53
CA ILE A 377 25.50 72.70 -171.70
C ILE A 377 26.53 72.55 -172.82
N GLU A 378 27.20 71.41 -172.90
CA GLU A 378 28.20 71.10 -173.94
C GLU A 378 27.55 70.96 -175.33
N GLN A 379 26.35 70.38 -175.43
CA GLN A 379 25.57 70.39 -176.68
C GLN A 379 25.09 71.80 -177.08
N ILE A 380 24.61 72.61 -176.12
CA ILE A 380 24.12 73.97 -176.38
C ILE A 380 25.26 74.86 -176.85
N THR A 381 26.42 74.82 -176.18
CA THR A 381 27.60 75.58 -176.59
C THR A 381 28.15 75.12 -177.95
N LYS A 382 28.04 73.83 -178.30
CA LYS A 382 28.35 73.36 -179.66
C LYS A 382 27.38 73.91 -180.71
N ARG A 383 26.05 73.80 -180.49
CA ARG A 383 25.03 74.35 -181.40
C ARG A 383 25.18 75.86 -181.59
N ASN A 384 25.51 76.60 -180.53
CA ASN A 384 25.75 78.04 -180.62
C ASN A 384 26.98 78.38 -181.47
N LYS A 385 28.07 77.59 -181.39
CA LYS A 385 29.23 77.75 -182.29
C LYS A 385 28.87 77.44 -183.74
N GLU A 386 28.15 76.35 -183.99
CA GLU A 386 27.68 75.97 -185.33
C GLU A 386 26.74 77.04 -185.93
N TRP A 387 25.89 77.66 -185.11
CA TRP A 387 25.02 78.79 -185.51
C TRP A 387 25.81 80.08 -185.79
N MET A 388 26.81 80.41 -184.96
CA MET A 388 27.70 81.55 -185.19
C MET A 388 28.46 81.42 -186.50
N TYR A 389 29.13 80.28 -186.76
CA TYR A 389 29.84 80.06 -188.02
C TYR A 389 28.91 80.14 -189.24
N LYS A 390 27.67 79.64 -189.13
CA LYS A 390 26.68 79.79 -190.20
C LYS A 390 26.32 81.26 -190.44
N LYS A 391 26.11 82.04 -189.38
CA LYS A 391 25.78 83.47 -189.48
C LYS A 391 26.94 84.31 -190.00
N GLU A 392 28.17 84.04 -189.57
CA GLU A 392 29.38 84.66 -190.10
C GLU A 392 29.55 84.36 -191.61
N SER A 393 29.29 83.13 -192.04
CA SER A 393 29.30 82.75 -193.46
C SER A 393 28.20 83.44 -194.27
N GLU A 394 26.97 83.52 -193.73
CA GLU A 394 25.85 84.24 -194.37
C GLU A 394 26.16 85.74 -194.50
N HIS A 395 26.79 86.36 -193.48
CA HIS A 395 27.24 87.75 -193.54
C HIS A 395 28.40 87.95 -194.54
N ALA A 396 29.35 87.02 -194.62
CA ALA A 396 30.43 87.07 -195.62
C ALA A 396 29.91 86.97 -197.06
N GLN A 397 28.91 86.11 -197.31
CA GLN A 397 28.24 86.03 -198.61
C GLN A 397 27.48 87.33 -198.94
N ALA A 398 26.71 87.87 -198.00
CA ALA A 398 25.99 89.13 -198.19
C ALA A 398 26.93 90.33 -198.44
N LEU A 399 28.13 90.34 -197.85
CA LEU A 399 29.16 91.33 -198.16
C LEU A 399 29.72 91.14 -199.58
N ALA A 400 30.08 89.92 -199.98
CA ALA A 400 30.59 89.63 -201.32
C ALA A 400 29.57 89.95 -202.43
N GLU A 401 28.27 89.69 -202.20
CA GLU A 401 27.19 90.11 -203.11
C GLU A 401 27.10 91.64 -203.23
N LYS A 402 27.26 92.37 -202.12
CA LYS A 402 27.25 93.84 -202.11
C LYS A 402 28.51 94.43 -202.75
N GLU A 403 29.66 93.80 -202.62
CA GLU A 403 30.89 94.19 -203.33
C GLU A 403 30.76 93.97 -204.84
N ALA A 404 30.18 92.83 -205.28
CA ALA A 404 29.89 92.58 -206.69
C ALA A 404 28.85 93.56 -207.28
N GLU A 405 27.83 93.95 -206.50
CA GLU A 405 26.87 95.00 -206.88
C GLU A 405 27.56 96.37 -206.99
N ILE A 406 28.46 96.71 -206.06
CA ILE A 406 29.27 97.94 -206.11
C ILE A 406 30.17 97.98 -207.35
N ASP A 407 30.82 96.87 -207.73
CA ASP A 407 31.66 96.82 -208.92
C ASP A 407 30.85 96.83 -210.23
N SER A 408 29.67 96.22 -210.26
CA SER A 408 28.71 96.38 -211.37
C SER A 408 28.24 97.82 -211.52
N LEU A 409 27.91 98.49 -210.41
CA LEU A 409 27.54 99.90 -210.41
C LEU A 409 28.70 100.80 -210.86
N ARG A 410 29.93 100.55 -210.40
CA ARG A 410 31.15 101.26 -210.84
C ARG A 410 31.33 101.18 -212.35
N ALA A 411 31.23 99.98 -212.93
CA ALA A 411 31.34 99.79 -214.37
C ALA A 411 30.29 100.60 -215.16
N SER A 412 29.03 100.62 -214.70
CA SER A 412 27.97 101.44 -215.32
C SER A 412 28.25 102.95 -215.22
N LEU A 413 28.92 103.38 -214.15
CA LEU A 413 29.21 104.79 -213.87
C LEU A 413 30.35 105.30 -214.76
N ASP A 414 31.35 104.47 -215.08
CA ASP A 414 32.40 104.82 -216.03
C ASP A 414 31.94 104.74 -217.50
N GLU A 415 30.98 103.86 -217.83
CA GLU A 415 30.28 103.91 -219.14
C GLU A 415 29.43 105.19 -219.29
N LEU A 416 28.76 105.63 -218.23
CA LEU A 416 28.05 106.92 -218.23
C LEU A 416 29.02 108.12 -218.32
N ARG A 417 30.16 108.08 -217.62
CA ARG A 417 31.18 109.14 -217.67
C ARG A 417 31.77 109.33 -219.06
N THR A 418 32.07 108.24 -219.79
CA THR A 418 32.60 108.34 -221.15
C THR A 418 31.60 109.00 -222.10
N ARG A 419 30.29 108.70 -222.00
CA ARG A 419 29.23 109.39 -222.79
C ARG A 419 29.05 110.88 -222.44
N VAL A 420 29.37 111.30 -221.23
CA VAL A 420 29.22 112.72 -220.79
C VAL A 420 30.37 113.61 -221.27
N VAL A 421 31.57 113.05 -221.52
CA VAL A 421 32.76 113.83 -221.91
C VAL A 421 32.64 114.48 -223.31
N GLU A 422 31.83 113.91 -224.21
CA GLU A 422 31.64 114.48 -225.56
C GLU A 422 30.71 115.71 -225.60
N SER A 423 29.98 116.05 -224.51
CA SER A 423 28.75 116.85 -224.62
C SER A 423 28.58 118.07 -223.71
N SER A 424 29.52 118.43 -222.82
CA SER A 424 29.37 119.68 -222.04
C SER A 424 30.65 120.37 -221.57
N SER A 425 30.62 121.70 -221.66
CA SER A 425 31.69 122.61 -221.24
C SER A 425 31.24 123.51 -220.07
N ARG A 426 32.21 123.92 -219.23
CA ARG A 426 32.13 125.02 -218.23
C ARG A 426 31.15 124.85 -217.04
N HIS A 427 31.65 124.53 -215.83
CA HIS A 427 31.64 125.40 -214.61
C HIS A 427 32.23 124.70 -213.35
N LYS A 428 32.31 125.44 -212.22
CA LYS A 428 32.93 125.19 -210.88
C LYS A 428 32.09 125.94 -209.80
N PRO A 429 32.36 125.95 -208.46
CA PRO A 429 33.05 125.04 -207.50
C PRO A 429 32.08 124.73 -206.29
N GLU A 430 32.33 124.66 -204.94
CA GLU A 430 33.50 124.65 -204.02
C GLU A 430 33.21 124.04 -202.60
N ARG A 431 33.92 122.96 -202.17
CA ARG A 431 34.61 122.77 -200.83
C ARG A 431 33.83 122.65 -199.48
N VAL A 432 34.61 122.25 -198.44
CA VAL A 432 34.38 122.24 -196.94
C VAL A 432 33.79 120.91 -196.38
N ARG A 433 34.33 120.09 -195.44
CA ARG A 433 35.16 120.14 -194.16
C ARG A 433 34.38 120.60 -192.89
N PRO A 434 34.82 120.32 -191.62
CA PRO A 434 35.65 119.26 -190.99
C PRO A 434 34.99 118.67 -189.68
N VAL A 435 35.76 118.17 -188.68
CA VAL A 435 35.39 117.89 -187.25
C VAL A 435 34.63 116.55 -187.01
N ASP A 436 35.06 115.49 -186.26
CA ASP A 436 36.01 115.22 -185.13
C ASP A 436 35.37 115.37 -183.70
N GLU A 437 35.69 114.69 -182.57
CA GLU A 437 36.84 113.83 -182.13
C GLU A 437 36.53 113.00 -180.79
N ILE A 438 37.41 112.03 -180.39
CA ILE A 438 37.70 111.39 -179.04
C ILE A 438 36.74 110.35 -178.30
N PRO A 439 37.05 109.70 -177.10
CA PRO A 439 36.77 108.24 -176.88
C PRO A 439 36.31 107.74 -175.46
N ALA A 440 36.38 106.41 -175.23
CA ALA A 440 36.79 105.66 -174.01
C ALA A 440 36.03 105.70 -172.63
N SER A 441 36.12 104.53 -171.95
CA SER A 441 36.44 104.32 -170.50
C SER A 441 35.37 103.75 -169.51
N ASN A 442 35.88 102.85 -168.64
CA ASN A 442 35.64 102.60 -167.19
C ASN A 442 34.22 102.65 -166.54
N GLY A 443 33.96 101.72 -165.62
CA GLY A 443 32.87 101.80 -164.62
C GLY A 443 32.97 100.77 -163.48
N ARG A 444 32.42 101.09 -162.29
CA ARG A 444 32.32 100.21 -161.10
C ARG A 444 30.92 100.32 -160.46
N GLY A 445 30.50 99.29 -159.73
CA GLY A 445 29.30 99.24 -158.87
C GLY A 445 28.80 97.80 -158.72
N ALA A 446 28.69 97.13 -157.57
CA ALA A 446 28.70 97.49 -156.15
C ALA A 446 27.45 98.20 -155.61
N ARG A 447 26.42 97.40 -155.26
CA ARG A 447 25.56 97.48 -154.05
C ARG A 447 24.95 96.07 -153.79
N GLU A 448 24.74 95.53 -152.58
CA GLU A 448 24.41 96.04 -151.22
C GLU A 448 22.89 95.96 -150.92
N GLU A 449 22.53 95.63 -149.67
CA GLU A 449 21.15 95.42 -149.11
C GLU A 449 20.41 94.16 -149.62
N ALA A 450 19.57 93.43 -148.84
CA ALA A 450 19.34 93.29 -147.40
C ALA A 450 18.76 91.85 -147.17
N ALA A 451 19.18 90.99 -146.23
CA ALA A 451 19.27 91.05 -144.75
C ALA A 451 17.96 90.66 -144.01
N ILE A 452 18.11 89.99 -142.84
CA ILE A 452 17.13 89.81 -141.73
C ILE A 452 15.98 88.76 -141.94
N PRO A 453 15.61 87.90 -140.95
CA PRO A 453 16.31 87.49 -139.72
C PRO A 453 16.28 85.98 -139.28
N THR A 454 17.13 85.73 -138.28
CA THR A 454 17.10 84.84 -137.08
C THR A 454 15.73 84.66 -136.35
N PRO A 455 15.59 83.96 -135.18
CA PRO A 455 16.57 83.31 -134.25
C PRO A 455 16.21 81.82 -133.91
N LEU A 456 16.86 80.99 -133.06
CA LEU A 456 17.73 81.09 -131.85
C LEU A 456 17.04 81.41 -130.49
N LEU A 457 17.30 80.58 -129.45
CA LEU A 457 17.24 80.79 -127.97
C LEU A 457 17.68 79.43 -127.33
N VAL A 458 18.69 79.27 -126.46
CA VAL A 458 18.89 79.72 -125.04
C VAL A 458 17.91 79.03 -124.06
N GLY A 459 18.29 78.51 -122.88
CA GLY A 459 19.58 78.40 -122.15
C GLY A 459 19.44 77.48 -120.91
N ASP A 460 20.49 76.85 -120.37
CA ASP A 460 21.44 77.32 -119.33
C ASP A 460 21.00 77.09 -117.86
N ARG A 461 22.00 76.90 -116.96
CA ARG A 461 21.97 76.80 -115.47
C ARG A 461 21.56 75.45 -114.84
N ARG A 462 21.94 75.10 -113.60
CA ARG A 462 23.18 75.19 -112.75
C ARG A 462 22.77 74.91 -111.28
N ARG A 463 23.72 74.44 -110.43
CA ARG A 463 23.64 74.23 -108.94
C ARG A 463 22.90 72.97 -108.46
N ALA A 464 23.20 72.36 -107.29
CA ALA A 464 24.41 72.38 -106.44
C ALA A 464 24.42 71.25 -105.36
N ARG A 465 25.59 71.06 -104.73
CA ARG A 465 25.93 70.61 -103.34
C ARG A 465 24.75 70.38 -102.35
N SER A 466 24.79 69.46 -101.36
CA SER A 466 25.95 69.05 -100.52
C SER A 466 25.82 67.73 -99.72
N ARG A 467 26.99 67.17 -99.36
CA ARG A 467 27.37 66.25 -98.24
C ARG A 467 26.88 66.72 -96.82
N PRO A 468 27.14 65.98 -95.69
CA PRO A 468 27.20 64.51 -95.42
C PRO A 468 26.71 64.09 -93.97
N ARG A 469 26.99 62.83 -93.54
CA ARG A 469 27.18 62.35 -92.13
C ARG A 469 25.92 62.29 -91.20
N SER A 470 25.85 61.51 -90.11
CA SER A 470 26.63 60.34 -89.61
C SER A 470 26.04 59.72 -88.31
N ALA A 471 26.34 58.43 -88.04
CA ALA A 471 26.42 57.81 -86.69
C ALA A 471 25.08 57.65 -85.91
N LYS A 472 24.93 56.86 -84.82
CA LYS A 472 25.61 55.64 -84.28
C LYS A 472 24.73 55.06 -83.14
N ARG A 473 24.80 53.73 -82.89
CA ARG A 473 24.52 53.04 -81.60
C ARG A 473 23.07 53.07 -81.08
N GLU A 474 22.45 51.97 -80.63
CA GLU A 474 22.76 50.89 -79.64
C GLU A 474 22.25 51.19 -78.21
N ARG A 475 21.42 50.25 -77.71
CA ARG A 475 21.28 49.73 -76.31
C ARG A 475 20.44 50.46 -75.23
N GLU A 476 19.57 49.62 -74.62
CA GLU A 476 19.32 49.38 -73.17
C GLU A 476 18.49 50.37 -72.30
N SER A 477 17.26 49.93 -71.98
CA SER A 477 16.67 49.54 -70.66
C SER A 477 17.28 50.03 -69.31
N PRO A 478 16.57 49.90 -68.15
CA PRO A 478 15.13 49.75 -67.85
C PRO A 478 14.62 50.92 -66.93
N PRO A 479 13.67 50.75 -65.98
CA PRO A 479 13.99 50.15 -64.67
C PRO A 479 12.85 49.32 -64.03
N GLU A 480 13.09 48.82 -62.81
CA GLU A 480 12.30 47.83 -62.06
C GLU A 480 11.85 48.36 -60.66
N GLU A 481 11.15 47.51 -59.91
CA GLU A 481 10.90 47.56 -58.44
C GLU A 481 10.36 48.82 -57.73
N ARG A 482 9.17 48.68 -57.09
CA ARG A 482 8.86 49.27 -55.77
C ARG A 482 7.76 48.50 -55.03
N ARG A 483 8.08 47.90 -53.88
CA ARG A 483 7.45 48.12 -52.54
C ARG A 483 7.76 46.99 -51.56
N ASP A 484 8.36 47.35 -50.43
CA ASP A 484 8.42 46.55 -49.19
C ASP A 484 7.54 47.18 -48.09
N PRO A 485 7.21 46.46 -46.99
CA PRO A 485 6.10 46.80 -46.08
C PRO A 485 6.46 47.69 -44.87
N VAL A 486 5.52 47.78 -43.92
CA VAL A 486 5.27 48.95 -43.06
C VAL A 486 5.18 48.56 -41.57
N LEU A 487 6.07 49.14 -40.74
CA LEU A 487 5.96 49.35 -39.26
C LEU A 487 5.83 48.06 -38.37
N THR A 488 6.07 48.04 -37.05
CA THR A 488 6.70 48.99 -36.10
C THR A 488 7.37 48.23 -34.95
N LYS A 489 8.38 48.84 -34.30
CA LYS A 489 8.91 48.40 -32.98
C LYS A 489 8.09 49.01 -31.83
N ARG A 490 8.09 48.38 -30.64
CA ARG A 490 7.69 49.07 -29.39
C ARG A 490 8.29 48.42 -28.13
N ASP A 491 9.38 49.00 -27.64
CA ASP A 491 10.00 48.66 -26.35
C ASP A 491 9.48 49.58 -25.22
N VAL A 492 9.09 49.03 -24.06
CA VAL A 492 8.81 49.82 -22.84
C VAL A 492 9.28 49.09 -21.57
N VAL A 493 10.49 49.44 -21.11
CA VAL A 493 10.88 49.80 -19.72
C VAL A 493 10.25 49.05 -18.52
N LYS A 494 11.12 48.44 -17.68
CA LYS A 494 10.86 48.12 -16.26
C LYS A 494 11.18 49.32 -15.34
N PRO A 495 10.59 49.41 -14.14
CA PRO A 495 11.44 49.29 -12.94
C PRO A 495 10.81 48.49 -11.76
N THR A 496 11.56 48.41 -10.65
CA THR A 496 11.22 47.75 -9.36
C THR A 496 10.19 48.57 -8.54
N ARG A 497 9.58 48.13 -7.42
CA ARG A 497 10.15 47.44 -6.23
C ARG A 497 9.03 47.01 -5.23
N THR A 498 9.24 45.92 -4.48
CA THR A 498 8.64 45.53 -3.16
C THR A 498 7.23 45.99 -2.74
N THR A 499 6.35 45.04 -2.36
CA THR A 499 5.98 44.70 -0.96
C THR A 499 5.07 43.46 -0.89
N ASP A 500 4.96 42.84 0.28
CA ASP A 500 4.07 41.71 0.59
C ASP A 500 2.59 42.13 0.69
N ASN A 501 1.65 41.29 0.23
CA ASN A 501 0.60 40.65 1.07
C ASN A 501 -0.49 39.89 0.28
N ALA A 502 -0.84 38.71 0.82
CA ALA A 502 -2.18 38.09 0.91
C ALA A 502 -3.16 37.96 -0.29
N ARG A 503 -3.65 36.72 -0.44
CA ARG A 503 -5.03 36.31 -0.83
C ARG A 503 -5.53 36.53 -2.26
N GLU A 504 -5.22 35.56 -3.10
CA GLU A 504 -6.23 34.86 -3.92
C GLU A 504 -6.87 33.70 -3.10
N THR A 505 -8.05 33.13 -3.37
CA THR A 505 -9.19 33.48 -4.26
C THR A 505 -10.50 32.89 -3.67
N THR A 506 -11.65 33.46 -4.05
CA THR A 506 -13.03 32.93 -3.84
C THR A 506 -13.43 31.98 -4.99
N PRO A 507 -14.40 31.01 -4.88
CA PRO A 507 -15.76 31.28 -4.38
C PRO A 507 -16.57 30.13 -3.71
N ARG A 508 -17.86 30.42 -3.52
CA ARG A 508 -19.01 29.56 -3.12
C ARG A 508 -19.08 28.25 -3.96
N ARG A 509 -19.84 27.18 -3.63
CA ARG A 509 -21.16 27.10 -2.94
C ARG A 509 -21.53 25.63 -2.59
N ALA A 510 -22.31 25.42 -1.51
CA ALA A 510 -22.99 24.16 -1.13
C ALA A 510 -22.06 22.95 -0.78
N SER A 511 -22.49 21.90 -0.05
CA SER A 511 -23.79 21.63 0.61
C SER A 511 -23.58 21.17 2.07
N GLY A 512 -24.58 21.36 2.94
CA GLY A 512 -24.45 21.12 4.39
C GLY A 512 -24.93 19.74 4.84
N SER A 513 -24.03 18.75 4.92
CA SER A 513 -24.32 17.44 5.52
C SER A 513 -24.38 17.52 7.06
N LYS A 514 -25.58 17.77 7.60
CA LYS A 514 -25.83 17.73 9.05
C LYS A 514 -25.45 16.35 9.60
N LYS A 515 -24.46 16.30 10.52
CA LYS A 515 -24.13 15.09 11.30
C LYS A 515 -25.28 14.76 12.27
N VAL A 516 -26.29 14.04 11.77
CA VAL A 516 -27.31 13.40 12.62
C VAL A 516 -26.59 12.43 13.56
N LYS A 517 -26.75 12.61 14.86
CA LYS A 517 -26.26 11.66 15.86
C LYS A 517 -27.09 10.38 15.75
N LYS A 518 -26.61 9.38 15.01
CA LYS A 518 -27.18 8.01 15.02
C LYS A 518 -27.39 7.58 16.47
N THR A 519 -28.59 7.13 16.80
CA THR A 519 -28.93 6.71 18.16
C THR A 519 -28.29 5.37 18.47
N LYS A 520 -28.22 5.02 19.77
CA LYS A 520 -27.75 3.70 20.23
C LYS A 520 -28.65 2.54 19.72
N LYS A 521 -29.85 2.84 19.20
CA LYS A 521 -30.74 1.85 18.57
C LYS A 521 -30.30 1.56 17.12
N ASP A 522 -30.00 2.61 16.36
CA ASP A 522 -29.64 2.52 14.93
C ASP A 522 -28.33 1.73 14.74
N LEU A 523 -27.33 2.03 15.58
CA LEU A 523 -26.07 1.27 15.65
C LEU A 523 -26.29 -0.21 16.01
N LYS A 524 -27.32 -0.53 16.80
CA LYS A 524 -27.62 -1.91 17.22
C LYS A 524 -28.33 -2.71 16.12
N SER A 525 -29.10 -2.06 15.24
CA SER A 525 -29.57 -2.65 13.98
C SER A 525 -28.45 -2.82 12.96
N GLU A 526 -27.55 -1.84 12.84
CA GLU A 526 -26.43 -1.86 11.89
C GLU A 526 -25.43 -3.01 12.23
N VAL A 527 -25.10 -3.19 13.52
CA VAL A 527 -24.31 -4.35 13.98
C VAL A 527 -25.03 -5.68 13.77
N ARG A 528 -26.37 -5.76 13.94
CA ARG A 528 -27.12 -6.99 13.63
C ARG A 528 -27.12 -7.33 12.14
N ALA A 529 -27.21 -6.32 11.26
CA ALA A 529 -27.14 -6.52 9.82
C ALA A 529 -25.76 -7.01 9.36
N VAL A 530 -24.68 -6.54 10.00
CA VAL A 530 -23.32 -7.06 9.75
C VAL A 530 -23.16 -8.48 10.28
N ALA A 531 -23.66 -8.80 11.47
CA ALA A 531 -23.59 -10.15 12.04
C ALA A 531 -24.34 -11.20 11.20
N LEU A 532 -25.53 -10.88 10.68
CA LEU A 532 -26.28 -11.79 9.80
C LEU A 532 -25.57 -12.02 8.46
N ARG A 533 -24.86 -11.01 7.93
CA ARG A 533 -24.03 -11.16 6.71
C ARG A 533 -22.74 -11.95 6.91
N ALA A 534 -22.28 -12.15 8.15
CA ALA A 534 -21.13 -13.01 8.44
C ALA A 534 -21.53 -14.49 8.47
N ALA A 535 -22.73 -14.81 8.99
CA ALA A 535 -23.28 -16.17 8.98
C ALA A 535 -23.67 -16.67 7.56
N GLU A 536 -23.81 -15.76 6.60
CA GLU A 536 -24.13 -16.04 5.18
C GLU A 536 -22.89 -16.46 4.35
N TRP A 537 -21.74 -16.73 5.01
CA TRP A 537 -20.43 -17.07 4.43
C TRP A 537 -19.81 -18.33 5.06
N GLU A 538 -20.59 -19.12 5.82
CA GLU A 538 -20.09 -20.21 6.69
C GLU A 538 -20.75 -21.59 6.37
N GLU A 539 -21.38 -21.74 5.20
CA GLU A 539 -22.02 -23.00 4.75
C GLU A 539 -21.18 -23.82 3.73
N ASP A 540 -20.08 -23.29 3.18
CA ASP A 540 -19.20 -23.97 2.19
C ASP A 540 -17.90 -24.52 2.83
N ALA A 541 -17.99 -25.11 4.03
CA ALA A 541 -16.83 -25.55 4.83
C ALA A 541 -16.85 -27.03 5.26
N ASP A 542 -17.43 -27.90 4.43
CA ASP A 542 -17.27 -29.36 4.53
C ASP A 542 -15.87 -29.79 4.03
N ASP A 543 -14.87 -29.82 4.91
CA ASP A 543 -13.55 -30.43 4.63
C ASP A 543 -12.86 -30.96 5.92
N ASP A 544 -12.96 -32.28 6.14
CA ASP A 544 -12.06 -33.18 6.89
C ASP A 544 -11.17 -32.62 8.04
N TRP A 545 -11.77 -32.09 9.12
CA TRP A 545 -11.04 -31.83 10.37
C TRP A 545 -11.11 -33.01 11.35
N ASP A 546 -10.20 -33.99 11.21
CA ASP A 546 -10.03 -35.09 12.17
C ASP A 546 -9.37 -34.59 13.48
N PRO A 547 -10.07 -34.60 14.63
CA PRO A 547 -9.52 -34.12 15.90
C PRO A 547 -8.49 -35.06 16.54
N PHE A 548 -8.22 -36.25 15.99
CA PHE A 548 -7.32 -37.25 16.56
C PHE A 548 -5.95 -37.37 15.86
N ALA A 549 -5.68 -36.58 14.82
CA ALA A 549 -4.46 -36.65 14.01
C ALA A 549 -3.14 -36.20 14.70
N PHE A 550 -3.11 -36.08 16.04
CA PHE A 550 -1.93 -35.70 16.83
C PHE A 550 -1.62 -36.70 17.95
N VAL A 551 -1.02 -37.83 17.57
CA VAL A 551 -0.33 -38.76 18.49
C VAL A 551 1.00 -39.21 17.87
N GLU A 552 2.02 -38.37 17.98
CA GLU A 552 3.46 -38.70 17.92
C GLU A 552 4.25 -37.69 18.75
#